data_AF-A0A9E3ZVG0-F1
#
_entry.id   AF-A0A9E3ZVG0-F1
#
_cell.length_a   1.000
_cell.length_b   1.000
_cell.length_c   1.000
_cell.angle_alpha   90.00
_cell.angle_beta   90.00
_cell.angle_gamma   90.00
#
_symmetry.space_group_name_H-M   'P 1'
#
loop_
_entity.id
_entity.type
_entity.pdbx_description
1 polymer ?
#
loop_
_entity_poly.entity_id
_entity_poly.type
_entity_poly.pdbx_seq_one_letter_code
_entity_poly.pdbx_strand_id
1 'polypeptide(L)'
;GSLTKNQRMTRKIRSVLEGIGLSEAISYALTTEKKASEFLFTPSHPTRLDWPMTEERSVLRMNLISGLLDDVAYNVARKNQQLAFYEIGNVFHQASEVKNELPVEENHLALALSGEWVQKDWQGKAEKVNYFHLKGALDHLFESLSLVDHITYQASTDIKEMHPGRTATIYLGEQYIGFIGQVHPTTAKAYDIPETYVAEINVEAIIAYEKTFVYQPVSKFPSVSRDIALLVEETVTNQAIVQVIQAVAGKYLTDVTIFDVYQGENIEKGHKSLAYSLTFANPEATLTDEEINLAMEKVTKRLTDELSAVIR
;
A
#
# COMPACT_ATOMS: atom_id res chain seq x y z
N GLY A 1 24.86 -24.71 -2.29
CA GLY A 1 24.78 -23.23 -2.24
C GLY A 1 23.51 -22.85 -1.52
N SER A 2 23.58 -21.94 -0.57
CA SER A 2 22.40 -21.36 0.10
C SER A 2 22.02 -20.05 -0.57
N LEU A 3 20.72 -19.71 -0.55
CA LEU A 3 20.25 -18.43 -1.05
C LEU A 3 20.65 -17.30 -0.09
N THR A 4 21.03 -16.15 -0.64
CA THR A 4 21.26 -14.93 0.13
C THR A 4 19.95 -14.43 0.77
N LYS A 5 20.04 -13.53 1.76
CA LYS A 5 18.85 -12.91 2.38
C LYS A 5 17.96 -12.23 1.32
N ASN A 6 18.59 -11.49 0.41
CA ASN A 6 17.93 -10.82 -0.71
C ASN A 6 17.20 -11.84 -1.62
N GLN A 7 17.91 -12.86 -2.11
CA GLN A 7 17.30 -13.88 -2.98
C GLN A 7 16.11 -14.62 -2.33
N ARG A 8 16.17 -14.88 -1.02
CA ARG A 8 15.04 -15.47 -0.29
C ARG A 8 13.87 -14.50 -0.19
N MET A 9 14.14 -13.23 0.07
CA MET A 9 13.11 -12.19 0.14
C MET A 9 12.41 -12.02 -1.21
N THR A 10 13.16 -11.83 -2.29
CA THR A 10 12.61 -11.69 -3.65
C THR A 10 11.73 -12.89 -4.03
N ARG A 11 12.19 -14.12 -3.75
CA ARG A 11 11.37 -15.32 -4.01
C ARG A 11 10.09 -15.35 -3.18
N LYS A 12 10.15 -14.93 -1.92
CA LYS A 12 8.97 -14.84 -1.06
C LYS A 12 7.97 -13.82 -1.59
N ILE A 13 8.45 -12.64 -2.00
CA ILE A 13 7.62 -11.59 -2.62
C ILE A 13 6.91 -12.15 -3.86
N ARG A 14 7.65 -12.79 -4.79
CA ARG A 14 7.05 -13.43 -5.98
C ARG A 14 5.95 -14.42 -5.62
N SER A 15 6.26 -15.39 -4.75
CA SER A 15 5.28 -16.42 -4.39
C SER A 15 4.02 -15.86 -3.73
N VAL A 16 4.13 -14.76 -2.99
CA VAL A 16 2.97 -14.09 -2.38
C VAL A 16 2.13 -13.38 -3.44
N LEU A 17 2.76 -12.60 -4.33
CA LEU A 17 2.06 -11.85 -5.38
C LEU A 17 1.43 -12.77 -6.43
N GLU A 18 2.12 -13.83 -6.84
CA GLU A 18 1.57 -14.88 -7.70
C GLU A 18 0.41 -15.61 -7.02
N GLY A 19 0.52 -15.85 -5.71
CA GLY A 19 -0.51 -16.52 -4.91
C GLY A 19 -1.82 -15.73 -4.80
N ILE A 20 -1.77 -14.40 -4.87
CA ILE A 20 -2.96 -13.51 -4.92
C ILE A 20 -3.42 -13.20 -6.36
N GLY A 21 -2.79 -13.80 -7.38
CA GLY A 21 -3.24 -13.75 -8.76
C GLY A 21 -2.57 -12.68 -9.65
N LEU A 22 -1.47 -12.05 -9.23
CA LEU A 22 -0.71 -11.15 -10.08
C LEU A 22 0.28 -11.92 -10.96
N SER A 23 0.58 -11.37 -12.15
CA SER A 23 1.56 -11.91 -13.10
C SER A 23 2.85 -11.09 -13.12
N GLU A 24 4.01 -11.75 -13.10
CA GLU A 24 5.30 -11.05 -13.24
C GLU A 24 5.47 -10.55 -14.68
N ALA A 25 5.76 -9.25 -14.82
CA ALA A 25 6.22 -8.63 -16.06
C ALA A 25 7.72 -8.31 -15.95
N ILE A 26 8.41 -8.25 -17.08
CA ILE A 26 9.81 -7.87 -17.16
C ILE A 26 9.97 -6.84 -18.27
N SER A 27 10.04 -5.57 -17.88
CA SER A 27 10.20 -4.44 -18.79
C SER A 27 11.67 -4.22 -19.15
N TYR A 28 11.92 -3.46 -20.21
CA TYR A 28 13.27 -3.03 -20.54
C TYR A 28 13.80 -2.04 -19.49
N ALA A 29 15.07 -2.19 -19.11
CA ALA A 29 15.75 -1.25 -18.22
C ALA A 29 16.03 0.11 -18.89
N LEU A 30 16.04 0.16 -20.22
CA LEU A 30 16.23 1.38 -21.01
C LEU A 30 14.90 1.86 -21.57
N THR A 31 14.65 3.15 -21.42
CA THR A 31 13.42 3.83 -21.85
C THR A 31 13.74 5.23 -22.39
N THR A 32 12.70 5.99 -22.67
CA THR A 32 12.79 7.43 -22.97
C THR A 32 13.06 8.23 -21.70
N GLU A 33 13.77 9.35 -21.82
CA GLU A 33 13.98 10.28 -20.72
C GLU A 33 12.69 10.72 -20.04
N LYS A 34 11.65 11.04 -20.83
CA LYS A 34 10.35 11.46 -20.31
C LYS A 34 9.80 10.44 -19.32
N LYS A 35 9.71 9.17 -19.73
CA LYS A 35 9.22 8.07 -18.90
C LYS A 35 10.13 7.80 -17.70
N ALA A 36 11.45 7.87 -17.88
CA ALA A 36 12.38 7.70 -16.77
C ALA A 36 12.16 8.76 -15.67
N SER A 37 11.82 10.00 -16.05
CA SER A 37 11.58 11.12 -15.13
C SER A 37 10.15 11.24 -14.57
N GLU A 38 9.25 10.32 -14.92
CA GLU A 38 7.91 10.22 -14.33
C GLU A 38 7.96 9.39 -13.03
N PHE A 39 6.97 9.54 -12.13
CA PHE A 39 6.80 8.68 -10.95
C PHE A 39 8.04 8.58 -10.03
N LEU A 40 8.85 9.64 -9.98
CA LEU A 40 10.14 9.59 -9.29
C LEU A 40 9.97 9.37 -7.80
N PHE A 41 10.65 8.33 -7.32
CA PHE A 41 10.78 8.04 -5.89
C PHE A 41 11.63 9.10 -5.18
N THR A 42 12.72 9.50 -5.83
CA THR A 42 13.67 10.54 -5.39
C THR A 42 14.01 11.41 -6.60
N PRO A 43 14.11 12.74 -6.46
CA PRO A 43 14.65 13.60 -7.52
C PRO A 43 16.02 13.10 -7.97
N SER A 44 16.17 12.84 -9.26
CA SER A 44 17.35 12.18 -9.84
C SER A 44 17.62 12.69 -11.25
N HIS A 45 18.89 12.68 -11.65
CA HIS A 45 19.29 12.98 -13.02
C HIS A 45 19.26 11.70 -13.89
N PRO A 46 18.90 11.80 -15.18
CA PRO A 46 18.85 10.64 -16.06
C PRO A 46 20.24 10.14 -16.44
N THR A 47 20.51 8.85 -16.27
CA THR A 47 21.72 8.21 -16.79
C THR A 47 21.50 7.79 -18.25
N ARG A 48 22.24 8.43 -19.17
CA ARG A 48 22.10 8.23 -20.61
C ARG A 48 23.12 7.25 -21.17
N LEU A 49 22.72 6.53 -22.22
CA LEU A 49 23.66 5.84 -23.09
C LEU A 49 24.29 6.83 -24.07
N ASP A 50 25.59 6.75 -24.27
CA ASP A 50 26.30 7.56 -25.26
C ASP A 50 25.90 7.19 -26.70
N TRP A 51 25.66 5.90 -26.96
CA TRP A 51 25.36 5.37 -28.30
C TRP A 51 24.14 4.43 -28.27
N PRO A 52 22.94 4.96 -28.03
CA PRO A 52 21.74 4.13 -27.98
C PRO A 52 21.35 3.65 -29.37
N MET A 53 20.79 2.45 -29.46
CA MET A 53 20.27 1.91 -30.74
C MET A 53 19.05 2.68 -31.25
N THR A 54 18.27 3.28 -30.34
CA THR A 54 17.04 4.06 -30.63
C THR A 54 16.84 5.13 -29.56
N GLU A 55 16.16 6.23 -29.89
CA GLU A 55 15.81 7.28 -28.91
C GLU A 55 14.87 6.75 -27.81
N GLU A 56 14.01 5.78 -28.14
CA GLU A 56 13.09 5.11 -27.20
C GLU A 56 13.83 4.32 -26.11
N ARG A 57 15.12 4.04 -26.29
CA ARG A 57 15.96 3.26 -25.36
C ARG A 57 17.29 3.96 -25.11
N SER A 58 17.21 5.21 -24.70
CA SER A 58 18.36 6.11 -24.53
C SER A 58 18.75 6.36 -23.07
N VAL A 59 17.85 6.08 -22.12
CA VAL A 59 18.03 6.42 -20.70
C VAL A 59 17.70 5.21 -19.82
N LEU A 60 18.47 5.00 -18.75
CA LEU A 60 18.13 4.02 -17.72
C LEU A 60 16.86 4.44 -16.96
N ARG A 61 15.98 3.48 -16.69
CA ARG A 61 14.75 3.73 -15.94
C ARG A 61 15.06 4.16 -14.50
N MET A 62 14.31 5.14 -13.99
CA MET A 62 14.38 5.59 -12.59
C MET A 62 13.10 5.24 -11.80
N ASN A 63 12.18 4.50 -12.44
CA ASN A 63 10.95 3.93 -11.90
C ASN A 63 10.64 2.65 -12.68
N LEU A 64 9.83 1.77 -12.11
CA LEU A 64 9.32 0.57 -12.79
C LEU A 64 7.92 0.80 -13.38
N ILE A 65 7.15 1.72 -12.78
CA ILE A 65 5.76 2.00 -13.16
C ILE A 65 5.61 2.29 -14.65
N SER A 66 6.48 3.12 -15.24
CA SER A 66 6.34 3.50 -16.66
C SER A 66 6.38 2.30 -17.61
N GLY A 67 7.21 1.30 -17.29
CA GLY A 67 7.26 0.04 -18.05
C GLY A 67 5.97 -0.78 -17.88
N LEU A 68 5.49 -0.90 -16.64
CA LEU A 68 4.21 -1.57 -16.37
C LEU A 68 3.02 -0.88 -17.04
N LEU A 69 3.01 0.45 -17.16
CA LEU A 69 1.96 1.18 -17.86
C LEU A 69 2.00 0.92 -19.37
N ASP A 70 3.18 0.75 -19.97
CA ASP A 70 3.31 0.30 -21.36
C ASP A 70 2.75 -1.12 -21.54
N ASP A 71 3.02 -2.01 -20.59
CA ASP A 71 2.48 -3.38 -20.60
C ASP A 71 0.94 -3.38 -20.46
N VAL A 72 0.39 -2.51 -19.60
CA VAL A 72 -1.06 -2.31 -19.49
C VAL A 72 -1.61 -1.81 -20.82
N ALA A 73 -1.04 -0.76 -21.43
CA ALA A 73 -1.47 -0.22 -22.71
C ALA A 73 -1.45 -1.28 -23.83
N TYR A 74 -0.37 -2.06 -23.89
CA TYR A 74 -0.21 -3.15 -24.85
C TYR A 74 -1.33 -4.19 -24.74
N ASN A 75 -1.72 -4.53 -23.52
CA ASN A 75 -2.77 -5.52 -23.24
C ASN A 75 -4.19 -4.96 -23.46
N VAL A 76 -4.42 -3.70 -23.08
CA VAL A 76 -5.68 -2.98 -23.34
C VAL A 76 -5.95 -2.92 -24.84
N ALA A 77 -4.95 -2.59 -25.66
CA ALA A 77 -5.05 -2.59 -27.12
C ALA A 77 -5.43 -3.97 -27.71
N ARG A 78 -5.21 -5.04 -26.95
CA ARG A 78 -5.56 -6.43 -27.30
C ARG A 78 -6.85 -6.92 -26.64
N LYS A 79 -7.60 -6.02 -26.01
CA LYS A 79 -8.90 -6.28 -25.36
C LYS A 79 -8.82 -7.20 -24.15
N ASN A 80 -7.66 -7.29 -23.50
CA ASN A 80 -7.55 -7.95 -22.20
C ASN A 80 -8.17 -7.04 -21.13
N GLN A 81 -9.05 -7.59 -20.30
CA GLN A 81 -9.90 -6.82 -19.37
C GLN A 81 -9.49 -6.95 -17.90
N GLN A 82 -8.71 -7.96 -17.54
CA GLN A 82 -8.23 -8.20 -16.18
C GLN A 82 -6.71 -8.16 -16.21
N LEU A 83 -6.14 -7.04 -15.77
CA LEU A 83 -4.71 -6.77 -15.82
C LEU A 83 -4.20 -6.55 -14.40
N ALA A 84 -3.35 -7.45 -13.93
CA ALA A 84 -2.76 -7.41 -12.61
C ALA A 84 -1.30 -7.83 -12.73
N PHE A 85 -0.42 -6.84 -12.89
CA PHE A 85 1.00 -7.05 -13.11
C PHE A 85 1.81 -6.63 -11.90
N TYR A 86 2.94 -7.30 -11.70
CA TYR A 86 4.02 -6.80 -10.87
C TYR A 86 5.35 -6.96 -11.58
N GLU A 87 6.33 -6.14 -11.21
CA GLU A 87 7.71 -6.29 -11.65
C GLU A 87 8.65 -6.08 -10.46
N ILE A 88 9.67 -6.94 -10.34
CA ILE A 88 10.79 -6.73 -9.43
C ILE A 88 12.03 -6.47 -10.27
N GLY A 89 12.64 -5.30 -10.09
CA GLY A 89 13.77 -4.92 -10.93
C GLY A 89 14.51 -3.72 -10.39
N ASN A 90 15.67 -3.47 -10.98
CA ASN A 90 16.51 -2.36 -10.54
C ASN A 90 16.09 -1.05 -11.20
N VAL A 91 16.14 0.02 -10.42
CA VAL A 91 16.04 1.40 -10.86
C VAL A 91 17.39 2.09 -10.62
N PHE A 92 17.67 3.12 -11.40
CA PHE A 92 18.98 3.76 -11.41
C PHE A 92 18.84 5.23 -11.04
N HIS A 93 19.43 5.62 -9.91
CA HIS A 93 19.37 6.98 -9.39
C HIS A 93 20.74 7.65 -9.47
N GLN A 94 20.76 8.90 -9.88
CA GLN A 94 21.98 9.69 -10.00
C GLN A 94 21.82 11.01 -9.24
N ALA A 95 22.57 11.13 -8.14
CA ALA A 95 22.50 12.27 -7.22
C ALA A 95 23.10 13.56 -7.81
N SER A 96 23.92 13.45 -8.86
CA SER A 96 24.65 14.57 -9.46
C SER A 96 24.83 14.38 -10.96
N GLU A 97 24.78 15.47 -11.73
CA GLU A 97 25.09 15.45 -13.17
C GLU A 97 26.59 15.20 -13.47
N VAL A 98 27.43 15.10 -12.44
CA VAL A 98 28.87 14.87 -12.61
C VAL A 98 29.09 13.50 -13.27
N LYS A 99 29.65 13.53 -14.48
CA LYS A 99 29.87 12.36 -15.36
C LYS A 99 30.73 11.22 -14.79
N ASN A 100 31.41 11.43 -13.66
CA ASN A 100 32.34 10.45 -13.07
C ASN A 100 31.75 9.65 -11.91
N GLU A 101 30.49 9.89 -11.52
CA GLU A 101 29.81 9.08 -10.51
C GLU A 101 28.89 8.05 -11.18
N LEU A 102 29.00 6.79 -10.74
CA LEU A 102 28.11 5.73 -11.20
C LEU A 102 26.72 5.93 -10.58
N PRO A 103 25.63 5.57 -11.30
CA PRO A 103 24.31 5.59 -10.71
C PRO A 103 24.23 4.59 -9.54
N VAL A 104 23.47 4.97 -8.52
CA VAL A 104 23.04 4.05 -7.47
C VAL A 104 21.97 3.14 -8.05
N GLU A 105 22.18 1.84 -7.90
CA GLU A 105 21.25 0.80 -8.34
C GLU A 105 20.47 0.31 -7.13
N GLU A 106 19.15 0.45 -7.16
CA GLU A 106 18.26 0.00 -6.08
C GLU A 106 17.21 -0.98 -6.61
N ASN A 107 16.99 -2.07 -5.88
CA ASN A 107 15.95 -3.02 -6.23
C ASN A 107 14.56 -2.55 -5.76
N HIS A 108 13.65 -2.40 -6.72
CA HIS A 108 12.27 -1.97 -6.50
C HIS A 108 11.28 -3.08 -6.87
N LEU A 109 10.08 -2.97 -6.28
CA LEU A 109 8.89 -3.73 -6.62
C LEU A 109 7.84 -2.74 -7.08
N ALA A 110 7.29 -2.90 -8.28
CA ALA A 110 6.13 -2.16 -8.72
C ALA A 110 4.96 -3.07 -9.07
N LEU A 111 3.75 -2.56 -8.90
CA LEU A 111 2.49 -3.22 -9.21
C LEU A 111 1.64 -2.29 -10.08
N ALA A 112 0.88 -2.88 -11.01
CA ALA A 112 -0.11 -2.17 -11.81
C ALA A 112 -1.37 -3.03 -11.97
N LEU A 113 -2.50 -2.50 -11.52
CA LEU A 113 -3.82 -3.13 -11.66
C LEU A 113 -4.73 -2.24 -12.51
N SER A 114 -5.38 -2.84 -13.49
CA SER A 114 -6.25 -2.15 -14.44
C SER A 114 -7.41 -3.04 -14.91
N GLY A 115 -8.54 -2.42 -15.19
CA GLY A 115 -9.74 -3.11 -15.67
C GLY A 115 -10.58 -3.76 -14.57
N GLU A 116 -10.92 -5.03 -14.75
CA GLU A 116 -11.78 -5.81 -13.85
C GLU A 116 -10.94 -6.60 -12.84
N TRP A 117 -11.30 -6.54 -11.56
CA TRP A 117 -10.75 -7.40 -10.52
C TRP A 117 -11.42 -8.77 -10.53
N VAL A 118 -12.75 -8.79 -10.66
CA VAL A 118 -13.55 -10.01 -10.85
C VAL A 118 -14.28 -9.87 -12.18
N GLN A 119 -14.11 -10.86 -13.05
CA GLN A 119 -14.89 -10.93 -14.29
C GLN A 119 -16.30 -11.40 -14.02
N LYS A 120 -17.26 -10.91 -14.80
CA LYS A 120 -18.64 -11.39 -14.72
C LYS A 120 -18.69 -12.89 -15.04
N ASP A 121 -19.28 -13.66 -14.14
CA ASP A 121 -19.61 -15.06 -14.36
C ASP A 121 -21.11 -15.33 -14.11
N TRP A 122 -21.48 -16.59 -13.90
CA TRP A 122 -22.87 -16.99 -13.68
C TRP A 122 -23.38 -16.68 -12.26
N GLN A 123 -22.49 -16.47 -11.28
CA GLN A 123 -22.84 -16.19 -9.88
C GLN A 123 -22.66 -14.71 -9.51
N GLY A 124 -21.67 -14.05 -10.10
CA GLY A 124 -21.16 -12.75 -9.69
C GLY A 124 -21.31 -11.67 -10.76
N LYS A 125 -21.34 -10.43 -10.30
CA LYS A 125 -21.20 -9.26 -11.17
C LYS A 125 -19.72 -8.99 -11.40
N ALA A 126 -19.39 -8.37 -12.54
CA ALA A 126 -18.06 -7.84 -12.74
C ALA A 126 -17.76 -6.76 -11.68
N GLU A 127 -16.56 -6.80 -11.13
CA GLU A 127 -16.04 -5.82 -10.20
C GLU A 127 -14.83 -5.14 -10.82
N LYS A 128 -14.79 -3.81 -10.78
CA LYS A 128 -13.64 -3.05 -11.27
C LYS A 128 -12.56 -2.96 -10.22
N VAL A 129 -11.31 -2.95 -10.68
CA VAL A 129 -10.17 -2.60 -9.83
C VAL A 129 -10.42 -1.22 -9.20
N ASN A 130 -10.04 -1.10 -7.93
CA ASN A 130 -10.08 0.14 -7.17
C ASN A 130 -8.83 0.23 -6.28
N TYR A 131 -8.67 1.36 -5.58
CA TYR A 131 -7.55 1.60 -4.68
C TYR A 131 -7.36 0.50 -3.62
N PHE A 132 -8.46 0.00 -3.06
CA PHE A 132 -8.42 -0.97 -1.97
C PHE A 132 -8.02 -2.38 -2.42
N HIS A 133 -8.23 -2.74 -3.70
CA HIS A 133 -7.69 -3.98 -4.25
C HIS A 133 -6.16 -4.00 -4.22
N LEU A 134 -5.53 -2.92 -4.72
CA LEU A 134 -4.08 -2.79 -4.70
C LEU A 134 -3.55 -2.63 -3.27
N LYS A 135 -4.24 -1.86 -2.41
CA LYS A 135 -3.87 -1.75 -1.00
C LYS A 135 -3.93 -3.11 -0.29
N GLY A 136 -4.97 -3.91 -0.53
CA GLY A 136 -5.11 -5.24 0.03
C GLY A 136 -3.99 -6.19 -0.42
N ALA A 137 -3.58 -6.12 -1.69
CA ALA A 137 -2.43 -6.87 -2.19
C ALA A 137 -1.12 -6.49 -1.45
N LEU A 138 -0.91 -5.19 -1.21
CA LEU A 138 0.25 -4.71 -0.45
C LEU A 138 0.17 -5.08 1.03
N ASP A 139 -0.98 -4.91 1.67
CA ASP A 139 -1.17 -5.27 3.08
C ASP A 139 -0.91 -6.76 3.30
N HIS A 140 -1.42 -7.62 2.41
CA HIS A 140 -1.14 -9.06 2.46
C HIS A 140 0.35 -9.37 2.24
N LEU A 141 1.00 -8.63 1.33
CA LEU A 141 2.45 -8.73 1.16
C LEU A 141 3.18 -8.35 2.47
N PHE A 142 2.87 -7.22 3.07
CA PHE A 142 3.51 -6.77 4.32
C PHE A 142 3.22 -7.70 5.49
N GLU A 143 2.01 -8.24 5.60
CA GLU A 143 1.64 -9.26 6.58
C GLU A 143 2.48 -10.52 6.39
N SER A 144 2.59 -11.03 5.16
CA SER A 144 3.42 -12.20 4.85
C SER A 144 4.89 -11.96 5.24
N LEU A 145 5.34 -10.71 5.17
CA LEU A 145 6.68 -10.28 5.57
C LEU A 145 6.79 -9.95 7.06
N SER A 146 5.71 -9.99 7.85
CA SER A 146 5.69 -9.57 9.26
C SER A 146 6.12 -8.11 9.43
N LEU A 147 5.57 -7.24 8.58
CA LEU A 147 5.82 -5.79 8.57
C LEU A 147 4.55 -4.96 8.78
N VAL A 148 3.37 -5.58 8.78
CA VAL A 148 2.08 -4.87 8.77
C VAL A 148 1.95 -3.83 9.89
N ASP A 149 2.42 -4.14 11.10
CA ASP A 149 2.37 -3.25 12.28
C ASP A 149 3.30 -2.03 12.17
N HIS A 150 4.23 -2.04 11.22
CA HIS A 150 5.20 -0.99 10.99
C HIS A 150 4.91 -0.17 9.73
N ILE A 151 3.86 -0.52 8.99
CA ILE A 151 3.49 0.18 7.76
C ILE A 151 2.46 1.26 8.05
N THR A 152 2.71 2.47 7.54
CA THR A 152 1.74 3.55 7.57
C THR A 152 1.52 4.14 6.17
N TYR A 153 0.28 4.55 5.90
CA TYR A 153 -0.11 5.17 4.64
C TYR A 153 -0.48 6.62 4.89
N GLN A 154 0.24 7.56 4.28
CA GLN A 154 -0.02 8.99 4.44
C GLN A 154 -0.52 9.55 3.10
N ALA A 155 -1.66 10.25 3.11
CA ALA A 155 -2.18 10.88 1.90
C ALA A 155 -1.16 11.90 1.35
N SER A 156 -0.91 11.87 0.04
CA SER A 156 0.03 12.79 -0.61
C SER A 156 -0.52 13.31 -1.93
N THR A 157 -0.17 14.56 -2.24
CA THR A 157 -0.48 15.24 -3.51
C THR A 157 0.77 15.57 -4.31
N ASP A 158 1.94 15.11 -3.86
CA ASP A 158 3.24 15.59 -4.34
C ASP A 158 3.69 14.92 -5.64
N ILE A 159 3.12 13.74 -5.94
CA ILE A 159 3.44 12.98 -7.14
C ILE A 159 2.51 13.42 -8.28
N LYS A 160 3.06 14.24 -9.19
CA LYS A 160 2.34 14.86 -10.31
C LYS A 160 1.60 13.86 -11.20
N GLU A 161 2.19 12.69 -11.42
CA GLU A 161 1.62 11.66 -12.29
C GLU A 161 0.49 10.86 -11.63
N MET A 162 0.20 11.11 -10.35
CA MET A 162 -0.79 10.41 -9.55
C MET A 162 -2.00 11.29 -9.22
N HIS A 163 -3.14 10.67 -8.93
CA HIS A 163 -4.38 11.37 -8.61
C HIS A 163 -4.32 11.97 -7.19
N PRO A 164 -4.52 13.28 -7.00
CA PRO A 164 -4.26 13.95 -5.71
C PRO A 164 -5.16 13.46 -4.57
N GLY A 165 -6.40 13.05 -4.86
CA GLY A 165 -7.33 12.51 -3.84
C GLY A 165 -7.25 11.01 -3.60
N ARG A 166 -6.38 10.29 -4.32
CA ARG A 166 -6.32 8.81 -4.32
C ARG A 166 -4.88 8.30 -4.37
N THR A 167 -4.01 8.97 -3.62
CA THR A 167 -2.59 8.68 -3.54
C THR A 167 -2.14 8.71 -2.09
N ALA A 168 -1.33 7.73 -1.71
CA ALA A 168 -0.69 7.69 -0.42
C ALA A 168 0.78 7.26 -0.55
N THR A 169 1.63 7.89 0.23
CA THR A 169 3.01 7.45 0.49
C THR A 169 3.00 6.39 1.58
N ILE A 170 3.89 5.41 1.45
CA ILE A 170 4.04 4.24 2.31
C ILE A 170 5.33 4.42 3.12
N TYR A 171 5.21 4.33 4.43
CA TYR A 171 6.34 4.41 5.35
C TYR A 171 6.49 3.11 6.13
N LEU A 172 7.73 2.68 6.34
CA LEU A 172 8.12 1.61 7.25
C LEU A 172 8.79 2.24 8.49
N GLY A 173 8.06 2.30 9.60
CA GLY A 173 8.41 3.19 10.71
C GLY A 173 8.38 4.64 10.22
N GLU A 174 9.52 5.33 10.29
CA GLU A 174 9.68 6.71 9.81
C GLU A 174 10.28 6.77 8.38
N GLN A 175 10.73 5.64 7.84
CA GLN A 175 11.40 5.61 6.54
C GLN A 175 10.35 5.55 5.41
N TYR A 176 10.43 6.49 4.48
CA TYR A 176 9.66 6.42 3.22
C TYR A 176 10.14 5.23 2.39
N ILE A 177 9.21 4.32 2.06
CA ILE A 177 9.51 3.11 1.26
C ILE A 177 8.78 3.06 -0.07
N GLY A 178 7.86 3.97 -0.36
CA GLY A 178 7.19 4.01 -1.66
C GLY A 178 5.83 4.66 -1.64
N PHE A 179 5.03 4.39 -2.67
CA PHE A 179 3.71 4.98 -2.79
C PHE A 179 2.73 4.02 -3.46
N ILE A 180 1.46 4.34 -3.31
CA ILE A 180 0.31 3.64 -3.90
C ILE A 180 -0.71 4.68 -4.34
N GLY A 181 -1.37 4.47 -5.47
CA GLY A 181 -2.52 5.29 -5.83
C GLY A 181 -3.07 5.04 -7.22
N GLN A 182 -3.99 5.90 -7.61
CA GLN A 182 -4.50 5.94 -8.98
C GLN A 182 -3.59 6.83 -9.86
N VAL A 183 -3.28 6.37 -11.07
CA VAL A 183 -2.60 7.20 -12.07
C VAL A 183 -3.49 8.41 -12.42
N HIS A 184 -2.90 9.60 -12.51
CA HIS A 184 -3.63 10.82 -12.84
C HIS A 184 -4.33 10.68 -14.20
N PRO A 185 -5.59 11.14 -14.38
CA PRO A 185 -6.33 10.96 -15.63
C PRO A 185 -5.61 11.47 -16.89
N THR A 186 -4.88 12.59 -16.76
CA THR A 186 -4.04 13.12 -17.86
C THR A 186 -2.89 12.18 -18.22
N THR A 187 -2.23 11.58 -17.22
CA THR A 187 -1.16 10.60 -17.44
C THR A 187 -1.73 9.32 -18.03
N ALA A 188 -2.83 8.79 -17.48
CA ALA A 188 -3.52 7.62 -18.03
C ALA A 188 -3.89 7.81 -19.51
N LYS A 189 -4.40 8.99 -19.88
CA LYS A 189 -4.67 9.34 -21.28
C LYS A 189 -3.40 9.38 -22.14
N ALA A 190 -2.28 9.86 -21.61
CA ALA A 190 -1.01 9.90 -22.34
C ALA A 190 -0.43 8.51 -22.63
N TYR A 191 -0.74 7.53 -21.77
CA TYR A 191 -0.39 6.12 -21.96
C TYR A 191 -1.46 5.31 -22.71
N ASP A 192 -2.60 5.91 -23.07
CA ASP A 192 -3.76 5.23 -23.67
C ASP A 192 -4.29 4.05 -22.83
N ILE A 193 -4.33 4.25 -21.51
CA ILE A 193 -4.82 3.26 -20.53
C ILE A 193 -6.10 3.73 -19.83
N PRO A 194 -6.96 2.80 -19.38
CA PRO A 194 -8.10 3.14 -18.56
C PRO A 194 -7.65 3.47 -17.12
N GLU A 195 -8.62 3.66 -16.23
CA GLU A 195 -8.37 3.82 -14.80
C GLU A 195 -7.48 2.69 -14.28
N THR A 196 -6.29 3.05 -13.82
CA THR A 196 -5.21 2.14 -13.45
C THR A 196 -4.63 2.58 -12.11
N TYR A 197 -4.41 1.60 -11.24
CA TYR A 197 -3.85 1.77 -9.91
C TYR A 197 -2.45 1.18 -9.87
N VAL A 198 -1.50 1.94 -9.33
CA VAL A 198 -0.09 1.56 -9.30
C VAL A 198 0.50 1.75 -7.92
N ALA A 199 1.51 0.95 -7.62
CA ALA A 199 2.36 1.12 -6.45
C ALA A 199 3.81 0.84 -6.83
N GLU A 200 4.74 1.50 -6.17
CA GLU A 200 6.17 1.21 -6.27
C GLU A 200 6.81 1.32 -4.90
N ILE A 201 7.61 0.31 -4.52
CA ILE A 201 8.20 0.15 -3.20
C ILE A 201 9.67 -0.23 -3.34
N ASN A 202 10.53 0.40 -2.54
CA ASN A 202 11.95 0.05 -2.40
C ASN A 202 12.09 -1.26 -1.61
N VAL A 203 12.53 -2.33 -2.29
CA VAL A 203 12.69 -3.66 -1.69
C VAL A 203 13.95 -3.73 -0.83
N GLU A 204 14.98 -2.93 -1.13
CA GLU A 204 16.19 -2.87 -0.31
C GLU A 204 15.91 -2.32 1.08
N ALA A 205 15.08 -1.29 1.20
CA ALA A 205 14.60 -0.77 2.48
C ALA A 205 13.90 -1.86 3.31
N ILE A 206 13.06 -2.68 2.68
CA ILE A 206 12.39 -3.83 3.31
C ILE A 206 13.39 -4.89 3.78
N ILE A 207 14.43 -5.17 2.99
CA ILE A 207 15.46 -6.17 3.32
C ILE A 207 16.36 -5.66 4.45
N ALA A 208 16.67 -4.37 4.48
CA ALA A 208 17.51 -3.73 5.48
C ALA A 208 16.82 -3.68 6.85
N TYR A 209 15.48 -3.63 6.89
CA TYR A 209 14.73 -3.57 8.13
C TYR A 209 14.96 -4.80 9.02
N GLU A 210 15.42 -4.55 10.25
CA GLU A 210 15.64 -5.59 11.25
C GLU A 210 14.33 -5.93 11.97
N LYS A 211 13.99 -7.22 11.94
CA LYS A 211 12.77 -7.74 12.58
C LYS A 211 13.13 -8.39 13.90
N THR A 212 12.39 -8.04 14.94
CA THR A 212 12.47 -8.74 16.22
C THR A 212 11.25 -9.65 16.34
N PHE A 213 11.46 -10.96 16.37
CA PHE A 213 10.41 -11.93 16.62
C PHE A 213 10.37 -12.24 18.11
N VAL A 214 9.27 -11.86 18.77
CA VAL A 214 9.00 -12.24 20.16
C VAL A 214 7.97 -13.35 20.14
N TYR A 215 8.34 -14.53 20.64
CA TYR A 215 7.39 -15.62 20.79
C TYR A 215 6.29 -15.23 21.80
N GLN A 216 5.04 -15.40 21.40
CA GLN A 216 3.89 -15.27 22.28
C GLN A 216 3.13 -16.61 22.34
N PRO A 217 2.87 -17.14 23.55
CA PRO A 217 2.07 -18.35 23.67
C PRO A 217 0.63 -18.09 23.22
N VAL A 218 0.03 -19.05 22.53
CA VAL A 218 -1.38 -18.99 22.17
C VAL A 218 -2.23 -18.97 23.45
N SER A 219 -3.16 -18.01 23.54
CA SER A 219 -4.06 -17.91 24.68
C SER A 219 -4.92 -19.17 24.79
N LYS A 220 -5.05 -19.69 26.02
CA LYS A 220 -5.99 -20.77 26.36
C LYS A 220 -7.35 -20.22 26.80
N PHE A 221 -7.47 -18.91 26.96
CA PHE A 221 -8.66 -18.21 27.42
C PHE A 221 -9.38 -17.57 26.23
N PRO A 222 -10.72 -17.47 26.28
CA PRO A 222 -11.51 -16.89 25.20
C PRO A 222 -11.17 -15.41 25.01
N SER A 223 -11.24 -14.94 23.76
CA SER A 223 -11.27 -13.52 23.46
C SER A 223 -12.69 -12.97 23.61
N VAL A 224 -12.79 -11.65 23.84
CA VAL A 224 -14.05 -10.92 23.90
C VAL A 224 -13.96 -9.74 22.97
N SER A 225 -14.99 -9.54 22.16
CA SER A 225 -15.10 -8.38 21.26
C SER A 225 -16.14 -7.39 21.77
N ARG A 226 -15.87 -6.10 21.54
CA ARG A 226 -16.79 -5.00 21.80
C ARG A 226 -16.82 -4.06 20.60
N ASP A 227 -18.03 -3.76 20.17
CA ASP A 227 -18.26 -2.83 19.07
C ASP A 227 -18.38 -1.40 19.59
N ILE A 228 -17.93 -0.46 18.78
CA ILE A 228 -18.04 0.98 19.02
C ILE A 228 -18.38 1.67 17.70
N ALA A 229 -19.44 2.48 17.74
CA ALA A 229 -19.82 3.34 16.63
C ALA A 229 -19.38 4.77 16.94
N LEU A 230 -18.65 5.36 16.01
CA LEU A 230 -18.09 6.70 16.11
C LEU A 230 -18.71 7.58 15.03
N LEU A 231 -19.07 8.80 15.39
CA LEU A 231 -19.35 9.88 14.47
C LEU A 231 -18.20 10.88 14.56
N VAL A 232 -17.53 11.11 13.44
CA VAL A 232 -16.35 11.99 13.35
C VAL A 232 -16.45 12.89 12.13
N GLU A 233 -15.68 13.97 12.12
CA GLU A 233 -15.51 14.79 10.91
C GLU A 233 -14.93 13.96 9.75
N GLU A 234 -15.32 14.30 8.53
CA GLU A 234 -14.91 13.59 7.32
C GLU A 234 -13.38 13.59 7.11
N THR A 235 -12.71 14.62 7.61
CA THR A 235 -11.25 14.81 7.55
C THR A 235 -10.48 13.84 8.46
N VAL A 236 -11.11 13.29 9.50
CA VAL A 236 -10.47 12.37 10.44
C VAL A 236 -10.17 11.05 9.72
N THR A 237 -8.90 10.63 9.71
CA THR A 237 -8.51 9.39 9.04
C THR A 237 -8.81 8.16 9.90
N ASN A 238 -9.10 7.04 9.25
CA ASN A 238 -9.21 5.74 9.94
C ASN A 238 -7.94 5.42 10.73
N GLN A 239 -6.77 5.75 10.16
CA GLN A 239 -5.49 5.51 10.81
C GLN A 239 -5.35 6.29 12.12
N ALA A 240 -5.77 7.56 12.17
CA ALA A 240 -5.75 8.34 13.40
C ALA A 240 -6.62 7.69 14.49
N ILE A 241 -7.82 7.22 14.14
CA ILE A 241 -8.72 6.53 15.08
C ILE A 241 -8.08 5.24 15.61
N VAL A 242 -7.55 4.39 14.72
CA VAL A 242 -6.90 3.12 15.10
C VAL A 242 -5.70 3.37 16.00
N GLN A 243 -4.87 4.37 15.70
CA GLN A 243 -3.71 4.74 16.52
C GLN A 243 -4.14 5.18 17.93
N VAL A 244 -5.19 6.01 18.05
CA VAL A 244 -5.73 6.41 19.35
C VAL A 244 -6.24 5.21 20.13
N ILE A 245 -7.02 4.32 19.49
CA ILE A 245 -7.53 3.09 20.11
C ILE A 245 -6.37 2.23 20.64
N GLN A 246 -5.37 1.94 19.79
CA GLN A 246 -4.22 1.10 20.14
C GLN A 246 -3.40 1.70 21.29
N ALA A 247 -3.28 3.02 21.37
CA ALA A 247 -2.53 3.70 22.41
C ALA A 247 -3.18 3.59 23.81
N VAL A 248 -4.52 3.50 23.90
CA VAL A 248 -5.24 3.62 25.19
C VAL A 248 -6.09 2.42 25.59
N ALA A 249 -6.41 1.51 24.67
CA ALA A 249 -7.21 0.31 24.94
C ALA A 249 -6.51 -0.68 25.90
N GLY A 250 -5.21 -0.51 26.10
CA GLY A 250 -4.42 -1.28 27.07
C GLY A 250 -3.84 -2.56 26.49
N LYS A 251 -3.09 -3.28 27.33
CA LYS A 251 -2.25 -4.41 26.92
C LYS A 251 -2.99 -5.66 26.41
N TYR A 252 -4.30 -5.73 26.61
CA TYR A 252 -5.11 -6.88 26.20
C TYR A 252 -5.82 -6.69 24.87
N LEU A 253 -5.76 -5.49 24.27
CA LEU A 253 -6.25 -5.28 22.92
C LEU A 253 -5.37 -6.09 21.94
N THR A 254 -6.00 -6.98 21.19
CA THR A 254 -5.31 -7.82 20.20
C THR A 254 -5.66 -7.46 18.77
N ASP A 255 -6.84 -6.90 18.52
CA ASP A 255 -7.26 -6.54 17.16
C ASP A 255 -8.26 -5.36 17.15
N VAL A 256 -8.21 -4.57 16.08
CA VAL A 256 -9.12 -3.44 15.82
C VAL A 256 -9.56 -3.51 14.36
N THR A 257 -10.80 -3.94 14.15
CA THR A 257 -11.34 -4.13 12.80
C THR A 257 -12.45 -3.11 12.54
N ILE A 258 -12.32 -2.35 11.46
CA ILE A 258 -13.43 -1.55 10.92
C ILE A 258 -14.35 -2.44 10.09
N PHE A 259 -15.64 -2.41 10.36
CA PHE A 259 -16.61 -3.25 9.65
C PHE A 259 -17.74 -2.48 8.97
N ASP A 260 -17.93 -1.20 9.31
CA ASP A 260 -18.89 -0.34 8.62
C ASP A 260 -18.39 1.11 8.49
N VAL A 261 -18.69 1.71 7.35
CA VAL A 261 -18.42 3.11 7.03
C VAL A 261 -19.68 3.68 6.37
N TYR A 262 -20.38 4.56 7.08
CA TYR A 262 -21.60 5.16 6.60
C TYR A 262 -21.45 6.68 6.46
N GLN A 263 -21.69 7.16 5.23
CA GLN A 263 -21.74 8.57 4.87
C GLN A 263 -22.99 8.77 4.01
N GLY A 264 -24.06 9.28 4.60
CA GLY A 264 -25.36 9.38 3.95
C GLY A 264 -26.26 10.43 4.57
N GLU A 265 -27.50 10.53 4.07
CA GLU A 265 -28.44 11.61 4.41
C GLU A 265 -28.83 11.67 5.89
N ASN A 266 -28.73 10.55 6.61
CA ASN A 266 -29.06 10.45 8.04
C ASN A 266 -27.92 10.87 8.98
N ILE A 267 -26.86 11.47 8.45
CA ILE A 267 -25.73 12.00 9.23
C ILE A 267 -25.55 13.48 8.91
N GLU A 268 -25.09 14.24 9.90
CA GLU A 268 -24.74 15.65 9.74
C GLU A 268 -23.72 15.83 8.60
N LYS A 269 -23.93 16.87 7.78
CA LYS A 269 -23.01 17.17 6.67
C LYS A 269 -21.60 17.42 7.20
N GLY A 270 -20.60 16.90 6.49
CA GLY A 270 -19.20 16.98 6.90
C GLY A 270 -18.78 15.94 7.95
N HIS A 271 -19.67 15.03 8.33
CA HIS A 271 -19.36 13.91 9.21
C HIS A 271 -19.54 12.56 8.51
N LYS A 272 -18.90 11.55 9.09
CA LYS A 272 -19.05 10.14 8.71
C LYS A 272 -19.16 9.28 9.96
N SER A 273 -19.90 8.18 9.86
CA SER A 273 -19.97 7.19 10.91
C SER A 273 -19.08 6.00 10.58
N LEU A 274 -18.32 5.55 11.58
CA LEU A 274 -17.38 4.44 11.48
C LEU A 274 -17.68 3.46 12.61
N ALA A 275 -17.85 2.19 12.29
CA ALA A 275 -18.07 1.14 13.28
C ALA A 275 -16.86 0.21 13.35
N TYR A 276 -16.38 -0.01 14.58
CA TYR A 276 -15.21 -0.83 14.88
C TYR A 276 -15.58 -1.95 15.83
N SER A 277 -14.98 -3.12 15.63
CA SER A 277 -14.94 -4.22 16.59
C SER A 277 -13.54 -4.27 17.20
N LEU A 278 -13.46 -4.10 18.52
CA LEU A 278 -12.22 -4.20 19.30
C LEU A 278 -12.19 -5.58 19.97
N THR A 279 -11.16 -6.36 19.68
CA THR A 279 -11.00 -7.69 20.27
C THR A 279 -9.96 -7.64 21.37
N PHE A 280 -10.33 -8.18 22.53
CA PHE A 280 -9.48 -8.27 23.70
C PHE A 280 -9.22 -9.72 24.07
N ALA A 281 -7.98 -10.04 24.43
CA ALA A 281 -7.62 -11.35 24.96
C ALA A 281 -6.53 -11.22 26.02
N ASN A 282 -6.70 -11.94 27.13
CA ASN A 282 -5.69 -12.08 28.15
C ASN A 282 -5.17 -13.53 28.14
N PRO A 283 -3.86 -13.77 27.90
CA PRO A 283 -3.31 -15.12 27.86
C PRO A 283 -3.24 -15.80 29.23
N GLU A 284 -3.45 -15.07 30.33
CA GLU A 284 -3.30 -15.54 31.70
C GLU A 284 -4.64 -15.83 32.41
N ALA A 285 -5.74 -15.19 31.99
CA ALA A 285 -7.06 -15.34 32.60
C ALA A 285 -8.18 -14.92 31.65
N THR A 286 -9.42 -15.35 31.93
CA THR A 286 -10.61 -14.82 31.27
C THR A 286 -10.85 -13.37 31.68
N LEU A 287 -11.05 -12.48 30.70
CA LEU A 287 -11.39 -11.08 30.96
C LEU A 287 -12.81 -10.95 31.52
N THR A 288 -12.97 -10.10 32.52
CA THR A 288 -14.28 -9.74 33.08
C THR A 288 -14.90 -8.57 32.31
N ASP A 289 -16.23 -8.46 32.36
CA ASP A 289 -16.93 -7.33 31.74
C ASP A 289 -16.50 -5.98 32.31
N GLU A 290 -16.16 -5.91 33.60
CA GLU A 290 -15.68 -4.69 34.26
C GLU A 290 -14.35 -4.20 33.69
N GLU A 291 -13.39 -5.11 33.47
CA GLU A 291 -12.09 -4.78 32.87
C GLU A 291 -12.24 -4.25 31.44
N ILE A 292 -13.14 -4.87 30.67
CA ILE A 292 -13.41 -4.49 29.28
C ILE A 292 -14.11 -3.13 29.23
N ASN A 293 -15.13 -2.92 30.06
CA ASN A 293 -15.84 -1.63 30.12
C ASN A 293 -14.89 -0.50 30.49
N LEU A 294 -13.97 -0.72 31.43
CA LEU A 294 -12.96 0.28 31.80
C LEU A 294 -11.97 0.58 30.67
N ALA A 295 -11.61 -0.40 29.85
CA ALA A 295 -10.82 -0.18 28.63
C ALA A 295 -11.61 0.62 27.59
N MET A 296 -12.88 0.27 27.35
CA MET A 296 -13.76 0.96 26.41
C MET A 296 -14.05 2.40 26.83
N GLU A 297 -14.23 2.68 28.12
CA GLU A 297 -14.39 4.04 28.65
C GLU A 297 -13.15 4.91 28.37
N LYS A 298 -11.95 4.35 28.55
CA LYS A 298 -10.70 5.06 28.23
C LYS A 298 -10.59 5.37 26.73
N VAL A 299 -10.90 4.40 25.88
CA VAL A 299 -10.91 4.56 24.41
C VAL A 299 -11.90 5.65 24.01
N THR A 300 -13.14 5.53 24.48
CA THR A 300 -14.22 6.48 24.23
C THR A 300 -13.81 7.89 24.61
N LYS A 301 -13.33 8.06 25.84
CA LYS A 301 -12.90 9.37 26.34
C LYS A 301 -11.79 9.96 25.47
N ARG A 302 -10.77 9.17 25.11
CA ARG A 302 -9.65 9.66 24.31
C ARG A 302 -10.07 10.07 22.90
N LEU A 303 -10.94 9.28 22.26
CA LEU A 303 -11.46 9.59 20.93
C LEU A 303 -12.29 10.88 20.95
N THR A 304 -13.08 11.10 21.99
CA THR A 304 -13.82 12.36 22.16
C THR A 304 -12.87 13.54 22.44
N ASP A 305 -11.86 13.36 23.28
CA ASP A 305 -10.92 14.44 23.65
C ASP A 305 -9.99 14.84 22.49
N GLU A 306 -9.46 13.89 21.71
CA GLU A 306 -8.48 14.17 20.65
C GLU A 306 -9.08 14.35 19.26
N LEU A 307 -10.14 13.61 18.92
CA LEU A 307 -10.72 13.58 17.58
C LEU A 307 -12.13 14.18 17.54
N SER A 308 -12.61 14.75 18.65
CA SER A 308 -13.98 15.26 18.79
C SER A 308 -15.04 14.22 18.39
N ALA A 309 -14.73 12.93 18.58
CA ALA A 309 -15.62 11.83 18.20
C ALA A 309 -16.84 11.78 19.12
N VAL A 310 -18.03 11.63 18.51
CA VAL A 310 -19.29 11.38 19.22
C VAL A 310 -19.63 9.90 19.14
N ILE A 311 -19.75 9.26 20.30
CA ILE A 311 -20.13 7.84 20.43
C ILE A 311 -21.61 7.69 20.12
N ARG A 312 -21.97 6.67 19.34
CA ARG A 312 -23.37 6.32 19.03
C ARG A 312 -23.78 4.98 19.62
#